data_AF-A0A0D3BRF3-F1
#
_entry.id   AF-A0A0D3BRF3-F1
#
_cell.length_a   1.000
_cell.length_b   1.000
_cell.length_c   1.000
_cell.angle_alpha   90.00
_cell.angle_beta   90.00
_cell.angle_gamma   90.00
#
_symmetry.space_group_name_H-M   'P 1'
#
loop_
_entity.id
_entity.type
_entity.pdbx_description
1 polymer ?
#
loop_
_entity_poly.entity_id
_entity_poly.type
_entity_poly.pdbx_seq_one_letter_code
_entity_poly.pdbx_strand_id
1 'polypeptide(L)'
;MDENTVKSLIHVLDLENPDLWKWLTGQEQPPEIVSSNPVFLALHKKVMTNLNKHAAPKTRAEAGQPWVKGWDDFKRGRDAPISGNQ
;
A
#
# COMPACT_ATOMS: atom_id res chain seq x y z
N MET A 1 -7.60 -7.67 21.82
CA MET A 1 -6.79 -8.18 20.70
C MET A 1 -5.91 -9.27 21.28
N ASP A 2 -6.02 -10.49 20.76
CA ASP A 2 -5.27 -11.66 21.24
C ASP A 2 -3.87 -11.74 20.61
N GLU A 3 -3.02 -12.60 21.16
CA GLU A 3 -1.61 -12.74 20.73
C GLU A 3 -1.48 -13.19 19.26
N ASN A 4 -2.39 -14.01 18.75
CA ASN A 4 -2.36 -14.46 17.36
C ASN A 4 -2.73 -13.33 16.40
N THR A 5 -3.67 -12.48 16.81
CA THR A 5 -4.00 -11.25 16.08
C THR A 5 -2.81 -10.27 16.08
N VAL A 6 -2.09 -10.13 17.19
CA VAL A 6 -0.87 -9.29 17.26
C VAL A 6 0.21 -9.82 16.31
N LYS A 7 0.49 -11.13 16.32
CA LYS A 7 1.46 -11.74 15.39
C LYS A 7 1.05 -11.56 13.93
N SER A 8 -0.23 -11.69 13.62
CA SER A 8 -0.77 -11.49 12.28
C SER A 8 -0.63 -10.02 11.82
N LEU A 9 -0.76 -9.07 12.75
CA LEU A 9 -0.53 -7.65 12.48
C LEU A 9 0.95 -7.36 12.23
N ILE A 10 1.85 -7.90 13.07
CA ILE A 10 3.30 -7.76 12.87
C ILE A 10 3.69 -8.28 11.49
N HIS A 11 3.19 -9.46 11.10
CA HIS A 11 3.44 -10.01 9.76
C HIS A 11 3.00 -9.07 8.63
N VAL A 12 1.88 -8.35 8.79
CA VAL A 12 1.44 -7.36 7.80
C VAL A 12 2.34 -6.12 7.80
N LEU A 13 2.80 -5.68 8.98
CA LEU A 13 3.66 -4.49 9.12
C LEU A 13 5.11 -4.73 8.71
N ASP A 14 5.56 -5.98 8.74
CA ASP A 14 6.88 -6.40 8.25
C ASP A 14 6.97 -6.41 6.71
N LEU A 15 5.85 -6.23 6.00
CA LEU A 15 5.83 -6.10 4.55
C LEU A 15 6.47 -4.76 4.11
N GLU A 16 7.08 -4.74 2.93
CA GLU A 16 7.73 -3.53 2.43
C GLU A 16 6.73 -2.37 2.29
N ASN A 17 7.05 -1.23 2.92
CA ASN A 17 6.17 -0.07 3.02
C ASN A 17 5.65 0.51 1.68
N PRO A 18 6.34 0.43 0.53
CA PRO A 18 5.74 0.87 -0.70
C PRO A 18 4.72 -0.12 -1.29
N ASP A 19 4.97 -1.43 -1.18
CA ASP A 19 4.12 -2.46 -1.77
C ASP A 19 2.89 -2.74 -0.89
N LEU A 20 3.05 -2.75 0.44
CA LEU A 20 1.94 -2.84 1.38
C LEU A 20 0.90 -1.74 1.13
N TRP A 21 1.34 -0.49 0.93
CA TRP A 21 0.44 0.62 0.67
C TRP A 21 -0.29 0.49 -0.66
N LYS A 22 0.38 -0.05 -1.70
CA LYS A 22 -0.25 -0.34 -3.00
C LYS A 22 -1.39 -1.33 -2.88
N TRP A 23 -1.21 -2.37 -2.08
CA TRP A 23 -2.24 -3.37 -1.86
C TRP A 23 -3.39 -2.84 -1.00
N LEU A 24 -3.10 -2.07 0.06
CA LEU A 24 -4.12 -1.49 0.94
C LEU A 24 -5.05 -0.48 0.24
N THR A 25 -4.56 0.15 -0.82
CA THR A 25 -5.31 1.15 -1.59
C THR A 25 -5.86 0.60 -2.91
N GLY A 26 -5.59 -0.68 -3.23
CA GLY A 26 -6.11 -1.36 -4.42
C GLY A 26 -5.44 -0.95 -5.73
N GLN A 27 -4.24 -0.35 -5.70
CA GLN A 27 -3.49 -0.06 -6.93
C GLN A 27 -2.87 -1.32 -7.55
N GLU A 28 -2.58 -2.32 -6.72
CA GLU A 28 -1.99 -3.60 -7.12
C GLU A 28 -2.61 -4.73 -6.31
N GLN A 29 -2.62 -5.93 -6.89
CA GLN A 29 -3.14 -7.11 -6.23
C GLN A 29 -2.14 -7.63 -5.18
N PRO A 30 -2.56 -7.82 -3.92
CA PRO A 30 -1.70 -8.42 -2.91
C PRO A 30 -1.38 -9.89 -3.26
N PRO A 31 -0.20 -10.40 -2.87
CA PRO A 31 0.09 -11.83 -2.89
C PRO A 31 -0.92 -12.63 -2.07
N GLU A 32 -1.13 -13.90 -2.44
CA GLU A 32 -2.13 -14.78 -1.81
C GLU A 32 -1.95 -14.89 -0.28
N ILE A 33 -0.70 -14.97 0.19
CA ILE A 33 -0.34 -15.05 1.61
C ILE A 33 -0.75 -13.81 2.41
N VAL A 34 -0.77 -12.65 1.77
CA VAL A 34 -1.19 -11.38 2.36
C VAL A 34 -2.71 -11.25 2.28
N SER A 35 -3.31 -11.62 1.14
CA SER A 35 -4.74 -11.55 0.91
C SER A 35 -5.57 -12.47 1.82
N SER A 36 -4.96 -13.59 2.26
CA SER A 36 -5.57 -14.55 3.18
C SER A 36 -5.45 -14.13 4.66
N ASN A 37 -4.64 -13.11 4.97
CA ASN A 37 -4.49 -12.62 6.35
C ASN A 37 -5.75 -11.81 6.77
N PRO A 38 -6.45 -12.22 7.83
CA PRO A 38 -7.68 -11.54 8.27
C PRO A 38 -7.44 -10.09 8.73
N VAL A 39 -6.25 -9.80 9.28
CA VAL A 39 -5.86 -8.43 9.69
C VAL A 39 -5.64 -7.54 8.47
N PHE A 40 -5.02 -8.09 7.42
CA PHE A 40 -4.86 -7.36 6.15
C PHE A 40 -6.23 -7.01 5.55
N LEU A 41 -7.18 -7.95 5.50
CA LEU A 41 -8.53 -7.70 4.99
C LEU A 41 -9.26 -6.61 5.79
N ALA A 42 -9.13 -6.61 7.11
CA ALA A 42 -9.69 -5.59 7.98
C ALA A 42 -9.08 -4.20 7.71
N LEU A 43 -7.74 -4.14 7.58
CA LEU A 43 -7.01 -2.92 7.24
C LEU A 43 -7.40 -2.38 5.86
N HIS A 44 -7.38 -3.23 4.83
CA HIS A 44 -7.77 -2.89 3.47
C HIS A 44 -9.19 -2.29 3.43
N LYS A 45 -10.16 -2.95 4.09
CA LYS A 45 -11.53 -2.43 4.20
C LYS A 45 -11.58 -1.05 4.87
N LYS A 46 -10.81 -0.86 5.96
CA LYS A 46 -10.76 0.41 6.68
C LYS A 46 -10.14 1.52 5.83
N VAL A 47 -9.03 1.24 5.14
CA VAL A 47 -8.35 2.18 4.24
C VAL A 47 -9.27 2.57 3.09
N MET A 48 -9.90 1.61 2.41
CA MET A 48 -10.84 1.89 1.32
C MET A 48 -12.06 2.69 1.78
N THR A 49 -12.58 2.42 2.98
CA THR A 49 -13.67 3.21 3.58
C THR A 49 -13.23 4.66 3.82
N ASN A 50 -12.02 4.86 4.36
CA ASN A 50 -11.47 6.20 4.60
C ASN A 50 -11.22 6.93 3.28
N LEU A 51 -10.66 6.28 2.27
CA LEU A 51 -10.46 6.86 0.94
C LEU A 51 -11.79 7.26 0.30
N ASN A 52 -12.81 6.42 0.42
CA ASN A 52 -14.15 6.74 -0.08
C ASN A 52 -14.81 7.92 0.65
N LYS A 53 -14.53 8.08 1.94
CA LYS A 53 -15.10 9.17 2.74
C LYS A 53 -14.33 10.50 2.61
N HIS A 54 -13.02 10.44 2.44
CA HIS A 54 -12.14 11.60 2.59
C HIS A 54 -11.35 11.97 1.33
N ALA A 55 -11.36 11.15 0.28
CA ALA A 55 -10.67 11.43 -0.97
C ALA A 55 -11.63 11.38 -2.16
N ALA A 56 -11.64 12.45 -2.96
CA ALA A 56 -12.35 12.44 -4.24
C ALA A 56 -11.72 11.39 -5.16
N PRO A 57 -12.49 10.62 -5.95
CA PRO A 57 -11.93 9.59 -6.83
C PRO A 57 -10.84 10.12 -7.77
N LYS A 58 -10.98 11.37 -8.25
CA LYS A 58 -10.03 12.04 -9.15
C LYS A 58 -8.69 12.42 -8.50
N THR A 59 -8.60 12.41 -7.17
CA THR A 59 -7.36 12.75 -6.44
C THR A 59 -6.64 11.51 -5.94
N ARG A 60 -7.13 10.31 -6.28
CA ARG A 60 -6.49 9.05 -5.95
C ARG A 60 -5.49 8.71 -7.04
N ALA A 61 -4.40 8.04 -6.66
CA ALA A 61 -3.51 7.47 -7.66
C ALA A 61 -4.27 6.43 -8.48
N GLU A 62 -4.14 6.48 -9.80
CA GLU A 62 -4.68 5.46 -10.69
C GLU A 62 -3.96 4.11 -10.46
N ALA A 63 -4.61 3.01 -10.85
CA ALA A 63 -3.97 1.70 -10.78
C ALA A 63 -2.65 1.72 -11.57
N GLY A 64 -1.56 1.31 -10.93
CA GLY A 64 -0.21 1.35 -11.50
C GLY A 64 0.52 2.69 -11.44
N GLN A 65 -0.07 3.76 -10.87
CA GLN A 65 0.60 5.05 -10.66
C GLN A 65 1.00 5.25 -9.19
N PRO A 66 2.16 5.83 -8.88
CA PRO A 66 2.59 6.04 -7.50
C PRO A 66 1.78 7.13 -6.79
N TRP A 67 1.48 6.93 -5.50
CA TRP A 67 0.81 7.96 -4.67
C TRP A 67 1.67 9.18 -4.38
N VAL A 68 2.97 8.97 -4.21
CA VAL A 68 3.92 10.03 -3.88
C VAL A 68 5.00 10.01 -4.95
N LYS A 69 5.27 11.16 -5.55
CA LYS A 69 6.36 11.30 -6.52
C LYS A 69 7.68 10.90 -5.83
N GLY A 70 8.41 9.97 -6.44
CA GLY A 70 9.66 9.42 -5.90
C GLY A 70 9.51 8.25 -4.94
N TRP A 71 8.28 7.82 -4.63
CA TRP A 71 8.02 6.65 -3.77
C TRP A 71 8.61 5.35 -4.31
N ASP A 72 8.62 5.18 -5.65
CA ASP A 72 9.14 4.00 -6.34
C ASP A 72 10.53 4.22 -6.95
N ASP A 73 11.19 5.34 -6.66
CA ASP A 73 12.49 5.67 -7.27
C ASP A 73 13.60 4.67 -6.85
N PHE A 74 13.45 3.99 -5.71
CA PHE A 74 14.37 2.93 -5.29
C PHE A 74 14.35 1.69 -6.21
N LYS A 75 13.27 1.49 -6.98
CA LYS A 75 13.17 0.42 -7.99
C LYS A 75 13.77 0.85 -9.34
N ARG A 76 14.12 2.13 -9.51
CA ARG A 76 14.72 2.66 -10.74
C ARG A 76 16.23 2.44 -10.69
N GLY A 77 16.79 1.77 -11.70
CA GLY A 77 18.22 1.53 -11.82
C GLY A 77 19.05 2.82 -11.92
N ARG A 78 20.38 2.71 -11.80
CA ARG A 78 21.36 3.82 -11.76
C ARG A 78 21.22 4.88 -12.86
N ASP A 79 20.54 4.59 -13.96
CA ASP A 79 20.43 5.45 -15.15
C ASP A 79 19.10 6.22 -15.26
N ALA A 80 18.22 6.15 -14.24
CA ALA A 80 16.96 6.88 -14.29
C ALA A 80 17.13 8.37 -13.95
N PRO A 81 16.45 9.28 -14.66
CA PRO A 81 16.51 10.72 -14.37
C PRO A 81 16.01 10.98 -12.94
N ILE A 82 16.81 11.75 -12.20
CA ILE A 82 16.51 12.19 -10.82
C ILE A 82 15.17 12.91 -10.83
N SER A 83 14.14 12.26 -10.31
CA SER A 83 12.82 12.84 -10.11
C SER A 83 12.83 13.60 -8.78
N GLY A 84 13.52 14.74 -8.74
CA GLY A 84 13.48 15.69 -7.63
C GLY A 84 12.86 17.01 -8.10
N ASN A 85 11.91 17.55 -7.35
CA ASN A 85 11.45 18.92 -7.57
C ASN A 85 12.58 19.85 -7.13
N GLN A 86 13.34 20.39 -8.07
CA GLN A 86 14.26 21.52 -7.86
C GLN A 86 13.50 22.84 -7.92
#